data_AF-A0A1J5I243-F1
#
_entry.id   AF-A0A1J5I243-F1
#
_cell.length_a   1.000
_cell.length_b   1.000
_cell.length_c   1.000
_cell.angle_alpha   90.00
_cell.angle_beta   90.00
_cell.angle_gamma   90.00
#
_symmetry.space_group_name_H-M   'P 1'
#
loop_
_entity.id
_entity.type
_entity.pdbx_description
1 polymer ?
#
loop_
_entity_poly.entity_id
_entity_poly.type
_entity_poly.pdbx_seq_one_letter_code
_entity_poly.pdbx_strand_id
1 'polypeptide(L)' 'MNAYFKIIVFGLGVFIVFAVIASGLKLVSHQYPIAGALGGLFTKNDLVLGVLVAIVVTITHERKKRIH' A
#
# COMPACT_ATOMS: atom_id res chain seq x y z
N MET A 1 -24.33 3.35 3.95
CA MET A 1 -23.16 2.91 3.14
C MET A 1 -22.81 1.49 3.53
N ASN A 2 -22.68 0.58 2.57
CA ASN A 2 -22.38 -0.83 2.85
C ASN A 2 -21.02 -0.98 3.54
N ALA A 3 -20.93 -1.73 4.64
CA ALA A 3 -19.73 -1.80 5.49
C ALA A 3 -18.49 -2.29 4.71
N TYR A 4 -18.70 -3.26 3.82
CA TYR A 4 -17.68 -3.80 2.93
C TYR A 4 -17.10 -2.76 1.96
N PHE A 5 -17.94 -1.85 1.45
CA PHE A 5 -17.48 -0.80 0.53
C PHE A 5 -16.54 0.18 1.23
N LYS A 6 -16.81 0.50 2.51
CA LYS A 6 -15.98 1.40 3.30
C LYS A 6 -14.59 0.81 3.57
N ILE A 7 -14.53 -0.50 3.81
CA ILE A 7 -13.28 -1.25 4.02
C ILE A 7 -12.45 -1.28 2.73
N ILE A 8 -13.08 -1.57 1.59
CA ILE A 8 -12.39 -1.60 0.29
C ILE A 8 -11.80 -0.24 -0.05
N VAL A 9 -12.58 0.85 0.08
CA VAL A 9 -12.10 2.21 -0.20
C VAL A 9 -10.97 2.62 0.74
N PHE A 10 -11.04 2.23 2.01
CA PHE A 10 -9.96 2.48 2.96
C PHE A 10 -8.68 1.73 2.58
N GLY A 11 -8.78 0.43 2.27
CA GLY A 11 -7.66 -0.38 1.80
C GLY A 11 -7.04 0.19 0.52
N LEU A 12 -7.86 0.66 -0.41
CA LEU A 12 -7.42 1.32 -1.64
C LEU A 12 -6.66 2.62 -1.35
N GLY A 13 -7.16 3.44 -0.41
CA GLY A 13 -6.50 4.67 0.01
C GLY A 13 -5.13 4.42 0.64
N VAL A 14 -5.01 3.44 1.53
CA VAL A 14 -3.73 3.05 2.13
C VAL A 14 -2.75 2.56 1.07
N PHE A 15 -3.22 1.75 0.11
CA PHE A 15 -2.40 1.27 -0.99
C PHE A 15 -1.85 2.41 -1.85
N ILE A 16 -2.68 3.40 -2.17
CA ILE A 16 -2.26 4.59 -2.92
C ILE A 16 -1.20 5.38 -2.14
N VAL A 17 -1.41 5.63 -0.86
CA VAL A 17 -0.44 6.34 -0.01
C VAL A 17 0.89 5.60 0.02
N PHE A 18 0.86 4.28 0.20
CA PHE A 18 2.06 3.44 0.15
C PHE A 18 2.76 3.53 -1.21
N ALA A 19 2.02 3.44 -2.32
CA ALA A 19 2.58 3.51 -3.66
C ALA A 19 3.25 4.86 -3.94
N VAL A 20 2.66 5.97 -3.48
CA VAL A 20 3.25 7.32 -3.60
C VAL A 20 4.54 7.42 -2.79
N ILE A 21 4.54 6.97 -1.53
CA ILE A 21 5.73 6.99 -0.67
C ILE A 21 6.84 6.12 -1.27
N ALA A 22 6.52 4.89 -1.69
CA ALA A 22 7.47 3.96 -2.28
C ALA A 22 8.07 4.49 -3.59
N SER A 23 7.25 5.12 -4.44
CA SER A 23 7.73 5.76 -5.68
C SER A 23 8.63 6.95 -5.37
N GLY A 24 8.26 7.80 -4.42
CA GLY A 24 9.08 8.93 -3.97
C GLY A 24 10.41 8.49 -3.37
N LEU A 25 10.41 7.43 -2.56
CA LEU A 25 11.63 6.88 -1.96
C LEU A 25 12.58 6.35 -3.02
N LYS A 26 12.07 5.73 -4.10
CA LYS A 26 12.89 5.27 -5.23
C LYS A 26 13.46 6.39 -6.08
N LEU A 27 12.68 7.45 -6.30
CA LEU A 27 13.17 8.66 -6.97
C LEU A 27 14.34 9.28 -6.21
N VAL A 28 14.25 9.37 -4.88
CA VAL A 28 15.34 9.88 -4.04
C VAL A 28 16.52 8.91 -3.99
N SER A 29 16.24 7.62 -3.83
CA SER A 29 17.25 6.57 -3.69
C SER A 29 18.01 6.26 -4.99
N HIS A 30 17.55 6.74 -6.15
CA HIS A 30 18.10 6.40 -7.49
C HIS A 30 18.20 4.88 -7.77
N GLN A 31 17.52 4.05 -6.99
CA GLN A 31 17.51 2.61 -7.16
C GLN A 31 16.37 2.22 -8.10
N TYR A 32 16.67 2.21 -9.40
CA TYR A 32 15.78 1.66 -10.42
C TYR A 32 16.16 0.20 -10.66
N PRO A 33 15.38 -0.77 -10.16
CA PRO A 33 15.59 -2.17 -10.46
C PRO A 33 15.36 -2.42 -11.96
N ILE A 34 16.43 -2.79 -12.67
CA ILE A 34 16.44 -3.11 -14.11
C ILE A 34 15.48 -4.27 -14.45
N ALA A 35 15.11 -5.09 -13.45
CA ALA A 35 14.15 -6.21 -13.56
C ALA A 35 12.84 -5.98 -12.74
N GLY A 36 12.43 -4.73 -12.53
CA GLY A 36 11.22 -4.40 -11.76
C GLY A 36 9.90 -4.51 -12.55
N ALA A 37 8.83 -4.90 -11.84
CA ALA A 37 7.45 -4.76 -12.28
C ALA A 37 7.05 -3.28 -12.54
N LEU A 38 6.05 -3.05 -13.39
CA LEU A 38 5.59 -1.71 -13.80
C LEU A 38 6.74 -0.83 -14.35
N GLY A 39 7.53 -1.36 -15.29
CA GLY A 39 8.56 -0.58 -15.99
C GLY A 39 9.80 -0.24 -15.14
N GLY A 40 10.13 -1.06 -14.14
CA GLY A 40 11.28 -0.81 -13.25
C GLY A 40 10.98 0.07 -12.03
N LEU A 41 9.76 0.61 -11.92
CA LEU A 41 9.36 1.46 -10.78
C LEU A 41 9.04 0.64 -9.52
N PHE A 42 8.61 -0.61 -9.65
CA PHE A 42 8.27 -1.46 -8.50
C PHE A 42 8.96 -2.82 -8.60
N THR A 43 9.47 -3.38 -7.49
CA THR A 43 9.86 -4.80 -7.48
C THR A 43 8.66 -5.66 -7.10
N LYS A 44 8.71 -6.96 -7.38
CA LYS A 44 7.70 -7.91 -6.88
C LYS A 44 7.59 -7.85 -5.35
N ASN A 45 8.71 -7.64 -4.65
CA ASN A 45 8.71 -7.46 -3.20
C ASN A 45 7.98 -6.20 -2.76
N ASP A 46 8.14 -5.07 -3.47
CA ASP A 46 7.45 -3.81 -3.12
C ASP A 46 5.94 -3.92 -3.26
N LEU A 47 5.45 -4.64 -4.27
CA LEU A 47 4.02 -4.92 -4.42
C LEU A 47 3.49 -5.77 -3.26
N VAL A 48 4.21 -6.83 -2.90
CA VAL A 48 3.84 -7.70 -1.78
C VAL A 48 3.85 -6.94 -0.46
N LEU A 49 4.87 -6.09 -0.25
CA LEU A 49 4.95 -5.18 0.90
C LEU A 49 3.76 -4.20 0.93
N GLY A 50 3.41 -3.60 -0.20
CA GLY A 50 2.27 -2.69 -0.28
C GLY A 50 0.94 -3.36 0.07
N VAL A 51 0.73 -4.60 -0.40
CA VAL A 51 -0.45 -5.40 -0.05
C VAL A 51 -0.44 -5.78 1.44
N LEU A 52 0.70 -6.22 1.98
CA LEU A 52 0.84 -6.54 3.40
C LEU A 52 0.56 -5.32 4.29
N VAL A 53 1.13 -4.17 3.96
CA VAL A 53 0.88 -2.91 4.69
C VAL A 53 -0.59 -2.52 4.61
N ALA A 54 -1.21 -2.61 3.42
CA ALA A 54 -2.64 -2.33 3.26
C ALA A 54 -3.51 -3.25 4.15
N ILE A 55 -3.20 -4.55 4.21
CA ILE A 55 -3.91 -5.52 5.07
C ILE A 55 -3.72 -5.17 6.56
N VAL A 56 -2.48 -4.98 7.01
CA VAL A 56 -2.15 -4.69 8.42
C VAL A 56 -2.80 -3.39 8.88
N VAL A 57 -2.72 -2.33 8.08
CA VAL A 57 -3.32 -1.03 8.40
C VAL A 57 -4.85 -1.12 8.40
N THR A 58 -5.43 -1.86 7.45
CA THR A 58 -6.90 -2.08 7.41
C THR A 58 -7.39 -2.85 8.63
N ILE A 59 -6.71 -3.94 9.02
CA ILE A 59 -7.03 -4.70 10.24
C ILE A 59 -6.86 -3.83 11.49
N THR A 60 -5.78 -3.03 11.55
CA THR A 60 -5.53 -2.12 12.67
C THR A 60 -6.60 -1.04 12.77
N HIS A 61 -7.04 -0.49 11.64
CA HIS A 61 -8.11 0.50 11.58
C HIS A 61 -9.43 -0.09 12.07
N GLU A 62 -9.82 -1.27 11.57
CA GLU A 62 -11.03 -1.99 11.99
C GLU A 62 -10.97 -2.37 13.48
N ARG A 63 -9.81 -2.82 13.98
CA ARG A 63 -9.61 -3.08 15.42
C ARG A 63 -9.77 -1.82 16.24
N LYS A 64 -9.08 -0.72 15.91
CA LYS A 64 -9.17 0.55 16.65
C LYS A 64 -10.60 1.09 16.69
N LYS A 65 -11.36 0.89 15.61
CA LYS A 65 -12.76 1.29 15.50
C LYS A 65 -13.72 0.41 16.30
N ARG A 66 -13.32 -0.80 16.68
CA ARG A 66 -14.10 -1.72 17.53
C ARG A 66 -13.84 -1.54 19.03
N ILE A 67 -12.81 -0.76 19.40
CA ILE A 67 -12.41 -0.48 20.79
C ILE A 67 -12.95 0.90 21.26
N HIS A 68 -13.71 1.60 20.41
CA HIS A 68 -14.32 2.89 20.71
C HIS A 68 -15.81 2.88 20.40
#